data_AF-A0A183N0V6-F1
#
_entry.id   AF-A0A183N0V6-F1
#
_cell.length_a   1.000
_cell.length_b   1.000
_cell.length_c   1.000
_cell.angle_alpha   90.00
_cell.angle_beta   90.00
_cell.angle_gamma   90.00
#
_symmetry.space_group_name_H-M   'P 1'
#
loop_
_entity.id
_entity.type
_entity.pdbx_description
1 polymer ?
#
loop_
_entity_poly.entity_id
_entity_poly.type
_entity_poly.pdbx_seq_one_letter_code
_entity_poly.pdbx_strand_id
1 'polypeptide(L)' 'MREGHGSETIDRFYYNSSENKCLPFTFRGRGGNKNRFRTIDECQNVCM' A
#
# COMPACT_ATOMS: atom_id res chain seq x y z
N MET A 1 1.07 0.19 9.05
CA MET A 1 1.34 -0.53 7.78
C MET A 1 2.38 -1.62 8.05
N ARG A 2 2.25 -2.81 7.47
CA ARG A 2 3.27 -3.87 7.57
C ARG A 2 3.88 -4.05 6.19
N GLU A 3 5.16 -3.73 6.06
CA GLU A 3 5.94 -3.83 4.80
C GLU A 3 5.99 -5.27 4.24
N GLY A 4 5.57 -6.25 5.03
CA GLY A 4 5.72 -7.66 4.70
C GLY A 4 7.16 -8.12 4.94
N HIS A 5 7.47 -9.34 4.51
CA HIS A 5 8.82 -9.89 4.57
C HIS A 5 9.17 -10.50 3.22
N GLY A 6 10.45 -10.42 2.86
CA GLY A 6 11.00 -10.93 1.63
C GLY A 6 12.11 -10.02 1.11
N SER A 7 12.69 -10.44 -0.01
CA SER A 7 13.82 -9.79 -0.67
C SER A 7 13.42 -8.95 -1.88
N GLU A 8 12.13 -8.86 -2.18
CA GLU A 8 11.64 -8.02 -3.28
C GLU A 8 11.42 -6.59 -2.78
N THR A 9 11.61 -5.61 -3.66
CA THR A 9 11.27 -4.21 -3.39
C THR A 9 10.25 -3.79 -4.42
N ILE A 10 8.99 -3.77 -4.00
CA ILE A 10 7.86 -3.51 -4.89
C ILE A 10 7.19 -2.21 -4.46
N ASP A 11 7.18 -1.23 -5.36
CA ASP A 11 6.48 0.03 -5.12
C ASP A 11 4.97 -0.19 -5.12
N ARG A 12 4.35 0.21 -4.01
CA ARG A 12 2.92 0.06 -3.76
C ARG A 12 2.39 1.30 -3.05
N PHE A 13 1.08 1.45 -3.06
CA PHE A 13 0.40 2.51 -2.34
C PHE A 13 -0.43 1.91 -1.21
N TYR A 14 -0.50 2.59 -0.08
CA TYR A 14 -1.42 2.24 1.00
C TYR A 14 -2.27 3.44 1.34
N TYR A 15 -3.50 3.19 1.78
CA TYR A 15 -4.38 4.23 2.28
C TYR A 15 -4.06 4.52 3.74
N ASN A 16 -3.63 5.76 4.02
CA ASN A 16 -3.43 6.29 5.36
C ASN A 16 -4.70 7.00 5.82
N SER A 17 -5.46 6.35 6.71
CA SER A 17 -6.68 6.92 7.30
C SER A 17 -6.41 8.11 8.22
N SER A 18 -5.22 8.20 8.82
CA SER A 18 -4.86 9.33 9.68
C SER A 18 -4.70 10.63 8.88
N GLU A 19 -4.21 10.53 7.65
CA GLU A 19 -4.02 11.67 6.75
C GLU A 19 -5.11 11.75 5.67
N ASN A 20 -6.04 10.79 5.64
CA ASN A 20 -7.02 10.57 4.57
C ASN A 20 -6.39 10.61 3.17
N LYS A 21 -5.21 10.00 3.02
CA LYS A 21 -4.42 10.07 1.79
C LYS A 21 -3.79 8.73 1.44
N CYS A 22 -3.61 8.52 0.13
CA CYS A 22 -2.86 7.40 -0.41
C CYS A 22 -1.38 7.76 -0.47
N LEU A 23 -0.55 6.96 0.19
CA LEU A 23 0.89 7.20 0.29
C LEU A 23 1.68 6.02 -0.32
N PRO A 24 2.80 6.30 -1.01
CA PRO A 24 3.68 5.27 -1.50
C PRO A 24 4.41 4.56 -0.35
N PHE A 25 4.65 3.26 -0.51
CA PHE A 25 5.47 2.45 0.38
C PHE A 25 6.12 1.29 -0.37
N THR A 26 7.23 0.80 0.14
CA THR A 26 7.91 -0.37 -0.41
C THR A 26 7.36 -1.65 0.23
N PHE A 27 6.84 -2.56 -0.59
CA PHE A 27 6.37 -3.87 -0.16
C PHE A 27 7.42 -4.95 -0.44
N ARG A 28 7.67 -5.82 0.55
CA ARG A 28 8.75 -6.82 0.51
C ARG A 28 8.44 -8.13 -0.23
N GLY A 29 7.33 -8.18 -0.98
CA GLY A 29 6.94 -9.33 -1.80
C GLY A 29 6.01 -10.34 -1.12
N ARG A 30 6.13 -10.60 0.20
CA ARG A 30 5.20 -11.50 0.92
C ARG A 30 4.63 -10.90 2.20
N GLY A 31 3.41 -11.33 2.54
CA GLY A 31 2.68 -10.86 3.72
C GLY A 31 2.03 -9.48 3.54
N GLY A 32 2.00 -8.70 4.62
CA GLY A 32 1.32 -7.42 4.67
C GLY A 32 -0.20 -7.54 4.83
N ASN A 33 -0.90 -6.41 4.71
CA ASN A 33 -2.37 -6.34 4.79
C ASN A 33 -2.98 -6.03 3.41
N LYS A 34 -4.30 -6.20 3.27
CA LYS A 34 -5.04 -5.88 2.02
C LYS A 34 -5.00 -4.39 1.62
N ASN A 35 -4.58 -3.52 2.54
CA ASN A 35 -4.40 -2.09 2.29
C ASN A 35 -3.08 -1.84 1.51
N ARG A 36 -3.03 -2.35 0.28
CA ARG A 36 -1.89 -2.33 -0.65
C ARG A 36 -2.43 -2.30 -2.08
N PHE A 37 -2.21 -1.20 -2.77
CA PHE A 37 -2.69 -0.92 -4.11
C PHE A 37 -1.52 -0.76 -5.08
N ARG A 38 -1.74 -1.03 -6.38
CA ARG A 38 -0.69 -0.88 -7.39
C ARG A 38 -0.60 0.54 -7.90
N THR A 39 -1.72 1.27 -7.87
CA THR A 39 -1.79 2.65 -8.33
C THR A 39 -2.43 3.55 -7.27
N ILE A 40 -2.17 4.86 -7.38
CA ILE A 40 -2.82 5.84 -6.52
C ILE A 40 -4.32 5.92 -6.80
N ASP A 41 -4.73 5.71 -8.05
CA ASP A 41 -6.14 5.71 -8.47
C ASP A 41 -6.92 4.56 -7.82
N GLU A 42 -6.39 3.33 -7.85
CA GLU A 42 -6.98 2.20 -7.11
C GLU A 42 -7.10 2.49 -5.61
N CYS A 43 -6.08 3.13 -5.04
CA CYS A 43 -6.08 3.48 -3.62
C CYS A 43 -7.15 4.54 -3.29
N GLN A 44 -7.33 5.54 -4.15
CA GLN A 44 -8.36 6.58 -3.96
C GLN A 44 -9.77 6.06 -4.26
N ASN A 45 -9.91 5.09 -5.16
CA ASN A 45 -11.19 4.42 -5.45
C ASN A 45 -11.73 3.59 -4.27
N VAL A 46 -10.89 3.19 -3.31
CA VAL A 46 -11.33 2.38 -2.15
C VAL A 46 -12.32 3.14 -1.25
N CYS A 47 -12.30 4.47 -1.30
CA CYS A 47 -13.15 5.33 -0.50
C CYS A 47 -14.33 5.96 -1.29
N MET A 48 -14.51 5.63 -2.57
CA MET A 48 -15.68 6.08 -3.35
C MET A 48 -16.92 5.23 -3.08
#